data_AF-A0A381NRY2-F1
#
_entry.id   AF-A0A381NRY2-F1
#
_cell.length_a   1.000
_cell.length_b   1.000
_cell.length_c   1.000
_cell.angle_alpha   90.00
_cell.angle_beta   90.00
_cell.angle_gamma   90.00
#
_symmetry.space_group_name_H-M   'P 1'
#
loop_
_entity.id
_entity.type
_entity.pdbx_description
1 polymer ?
#
loop_
_entity_poly.entity_id
_entity_poly.type
_entity_poly.pdbx_seq_one_letter_code
_entity_poly.pdbx_strand_id
1 'polypeptide(L)' 'MLQNDEIRNVVLEKSSNAISKAGFILIADTPRHKSLICDYFKSVPKIWKIIKNEKNFFFNHKIALVKS' A
#
# COMPACT_ATOMS: atom_id res chain seq x y z
N MET A 1 -5.23 0.60 -16.99
CA MET A 1 -3.89 0.57 -16.36
C MET A 1 -3.43 2.00 -16.12
N LEU A 2 -2.77 2.28 -14.99
CA LEU A 2 -2.16 3.58 -14.74
C LEU A 2 -0.99 3.80 -15.73
N GLN A 3 -0.81 5.03 -16.21
CA GLN A 3 0.05 5.31 -17.36
C GLN A 3 1.54 5.39 -17.01
N ASN A 4 1.89 5.84 -15.80
CA ASN A 4 3.27 5.97 -15.35
C ASN A 4 3.39 5.81 -13.81
N ASP A 5 4.62 5.73 -13.32
CA ASP A 5 4.92 5.42 -11.92
C ASP A 5 4.64 6.61 -10.98
N GLU A 6 4.71 7.85 -11.47
CA GLU A 6 4.30 9.04 -10.72
C GLU A 6 2.81 8.99 -10.36
N ILE A 7 1.94 8.71 -11.33
CA ILE A 7 0.50 8.56 -11.10
C ILE A 7 0.23 7.41 -10.13
N ARG A 8 1.00 6.31 -10.19
CA ARG A 8 0.87 5.20 -9.23
C ARG A 8 1.18 5.65 -7.81
N ASN A 9 2.27 6.38 -7.61
CA ASN A 9 2.64 6.89 -6.29
C ASN A 9 1.57 7.83 -5.74
N VAL A 10 1.03 8.73 -6.56
CA VAL A 10 -0.06 9.62 -6.15
C VAL A 10 -1.33 8.84 -5.76
N VAL A 11 -1.68 7.79 -6.52
CA VAL A 11 -2.83 6.94 -6.17
C VAL A 11 -2.57 6.16 -4.88
N LEU A 12 -1.39 5.58 -4.70
CA LEU A 12 -1.00 4.87 -3.48
C LEU A 12 -1.08 5.79 -2.26
N GLU A 13 -0.59 7.02 -2.38
CA GLU A 13 -0.68 8.04 -1.33
C GLU A 13 -2.13 8.40 -0.99
N LYS A 14 -2.94 8.75 -2.01
CA LYS A 14 -4.35 9.09 -1.81
C LYS A 14 -5.14 7.95 -1.16
N SER A 15 -4.96 6.72 -1.64
CA SER A 15 -5.61 5.53 -1.06
C SER A 15 -5.16 5.25 0.36
N SER A 16 -3.87 5.43 0.66
CA SER A 16 -3.32 5.26 2.01
C SER A 16 -3.82 6.32 3.00
N ASN A 17 -4.02 7.54 2.53
CA ASN A 17 -4.54 8.66 3.32
C ASN A 17 -6.05 8.57 3.55
N ALA A 18 -6.80 7.92 2.66
CA ALA A 18 -8.24 7.67 2.85
C ALA A 18 -8.53 6.76 4.06
N ILE A 19 -7.56 5.97 4.52
CA ILE A 19 -7.70 5.10 5.70
C ILE A 19 -7.22 5.86 6.93
N SER A 20 -8.13 6.44 7.72
CA SER A 20 -7.80 7.37 8.81
C SER A 20 -7.39 6.72 10.14
N LYS A 21 -7.78 5.46 10.38
CA LYS A 21 -7.48 4.70 11.62
C LYS A 21 -6.79 3.37 11.26
N ALA A 22 -7.32 2.25 11.75
CA ALA A 22 -7.00 0.93 11.26
C ALA A 22 -7.84 0.59 10.04
N GLY A 23 -7.26 -0.12 9.07
CA GLY A 23 -7.97 -0.52 7.87
C GLY A 23 -7.07 -1.28 6.91
N PHE A 24 -7.63 -1.74 5.80
CA PHE A 24 -6.92 -2.59 4.86
C PHE A 24 -6.86 -1.98 3.47
N ILE A 25 -5.77 -2.24 2.75
CA ILE A 25 -5.68 -2.03 1.31
C ILE A 25 -5.43 -3.36 0.64
N LEU A 26 -6.27 -3.67 -0.35
CA LEU A 26 -6.04 -4.72 -1.33
C LEU A 26 -5.68 -4.08 -2.67
N ILE A 27 -4.52 -4.42 -3.21
CA ILE A 27 -4.08 -4.01 -4.54
C ILE A 27 -4.09 -5.25 -5.42
N ALA A 28 -4.91 -5.26 -6.46
CA ALA A 28 -4.95 -6.31 -7.47
C ALA A 28 -4.01 -5.99 -8.65
N ASP A 29 -3.71 -7.00 -9.47
CA ASP A 29 -2.90 -6.88 -10.69
C ASP A 29 -1.50 -6.28 -10.46
N THR A 30 -0.83 -6.78 -9.43
CA THR A 30 0.48 -6.31 -8.98
C THR A 30 1.73 -6.76 -9.77
N PRO A 31 1.75 -7.77 -10.67
CA PRO A 31 3.00 -8.33 -11.19
C PRO A 31 3.95 -7.30 -11.82
N ARG A 32 3.41 -6.35 -12.60
CA ARG A 32 4.21 -5.40 -13.38
C ARG A 32 4.86 -4.30 -12.53
N HIS A 33 4.25 -3.97 -11.38
CA HIS A 33 4.66 -2.85 -10.53
C HIS A 33 4.89 -3.29 -9.08
N LYS A 34 5.13 -4.59 -8.89
CA LYS A 34 5.22 -5.22 -7.57
C LYS A 34 6.30 -4.57 -6.71
N SER A 35 7.48 -4.27 -7.28
CA SER A 35 8.57 -3.63 -6.54
C SER A 35 8.15 -2.26 -6.04
N LEU A 36 7.70 -1.37 -6.92
CA LEU A 36 7.27 -0.01 -6.58
C LEU A 36 6.21 -0.02 -5.46
N ILE A 37 5.20 -0.88 -5.58
CA ILE A 37 4.15 -1.01 -4.56
C ILE A 37 4.75 -1.48 -3.23
N CYS A 38 5.61 -2.50 -3.25
CA CYS A 38 6.27 -2.98 -2.04
C CYS A 38 7.14 -1.89 -1.40
N ASP A 39 7.90 -1.16 -2.20
CA ASP A 39 8.85 -0.14 -1.76
C ASP A 39 8.11 1.04 -1.11
N TYR A 40 6.96 1.44 -1.66
CA TYR A 40 6.06 2.40 -1.03
C TYR A 40 5.69 1.98 0.40
N PHE A 41 5.11 0.79 0.61
CA PHE A 41 4.68 0.37 1.95
C PHE A 41 5.84 0.06 2.90
N LYS A 42 7.00 -0.37 2.37
CA LYS A 42 8.23 -0.54 3.16
C LYS A 42 8.84 0.78 3.62
N SER A 43 8.62 1.88 2.90
CA SER A 43 9.09 3.22 3.28
C SER A 43 8.29 3.86 4.42
N VAL A 44 7.07 3.36 4.69
CA VAL A 44 6.20 3.80 5.79
C VAL A 44 5.88 2.68 6.80
N PRO A 45 6.89 1.94 7.30
CA PRO A 45 6.68 0.67 8.00
C PRO A 45 6.03 0.84 9.38
N LYS A 46 6.13 2.04 9.98
CA LYS A 46 5.50 2.35 11.27
C LYS A 46 3.96 2.42 11.20
N ILE A 47 3.42 2.51 9.99
CA ILE A 47 1.99 2.73 9.74
C ILE A 47 1.36 1.50 9.07
N TRP A 48 2.13 0.78 8.23
CA TRP A 48 1.61 -0.31 7.41
C TRP A 48 2.31 -1.63 7.69
N LYS A 49 1.51 -2.68 7.89
CA LYS A 49 1.95 -4.08 7.95
C LYS A 49 1.56 -4.80 6.67
N ILE A 50 2.54 -5.40 6.02
CA ILE A 50 2.30 -6.32 4.89
C ILE A 50 1.75 -7.62 5.44
N ILE A 51 0.54 -7.99 5.01
CA ILE A 51 -0.14 -9.23 5.42
C ILE A 51 0.08 -10.34 4.39
N LYS A 52 -0.05 -10.01 3.09
CA LYS A 52 0.23 -10.94 1.98
C LYS A 52 0.87 -10.22 0.80
N ASN A 53 1.79 -10.91 0.14
CA ASN A 53 2.55 -10.40 -1.00
C ASN A 53 2.61 -11.45 -2.13
N GLU A 54 1.47 -11.73 -2.75
CA GLU A 54 1.34 -12.78 -3.76
C GLU A 54 1.64 -12.27 -5.17
N LYS A 55 1.66 -13.17 -6.15
CA LYS A 55 1.92 -12.82 -7.56
C LYS A 55 0.90 -11.79 -8.10
N ASN A 56 -0.37 -11.93 -7.71
CA ASN A 56 -1.48 -11.18 -8.31
C ASN A 56 -2.07 -10.10 -7.41
N PHE A 57 -1.72 -10.10 -6.11
CA PHE A 57 -2.24 -9.11 -5.19
C PHE A 57 -1.26 -8.78 -4.06
N PHE A 58 -1.44 -7.59 -3.50
CA PHE A 58 -0.73 -7.10 -2.33
C PHE A 58 -1.77 -6.68 -1.29
N PHE A 59 -1.63 -7.18 -0.06
CA PHE A 59 -2.59 -6.93 1.01
C PHE A 59 -1.89 -6.37 2.24
N ASN A 60 -2.27 -5.15 2.61
CA ASN A 60 -1.70 -4.44 3.76
C ASN A 60 -2.76 -4.04 4.77
N HIS A 61 -2.32 -3.95 6.01
CA HIS A 61 -3.09 -3.46 7.14
C HIS A 61 -2.44 -2.17 7.68
N LYS A 62 -3.21 -1.09 7.76
CA LYS A 62 -2.83 0.11 8.49
C LYS A 62 -2.99 -0.16 9.97
N ILE A 63 -1.90 -0.13 10.73
CA ILE A 63 -1.96 -0.32 12.18
C ILE A 63 -2.41 1.02 12.79
N ALA A 64 -3.42 0.98 13.67
CA ALA A 64 -3.76 2.14 14.48
C ALA A 64 -2.55 2.48 15.37
N LEU A 65 -2.02 3.69 15.22
CA LEU A 65 -1.06 4.22 16.19
C LEU A 65 -1.84 4.42 17.50
N VAL A 66 -1.67 3.48 18.43
CA VAL A 66 -2.12 3.67 19.80
C VAL A 66 -1.26 4.81 20.35
N LYS A 67 -1.85 5.99 20.56
CA LYS A 67 -1.20 7.03 21.36
C LYS A 67 -1.09 6.48 22.78
N SER A 68 0.13 6.12 23.17
CA SER A 68 0.51 5.87 24.56
C SER A 68 0.35 7.14 25.39
#